data_AF-A0A2W4WMB2-F1
#
_entry.id   AF-A0A2W4WMB2-F1
#
_cell.length_a   1.000
_cell.length_b   1.000
_cell.length_c   1.000
_cell.angle_alpha   90.00
_cell.angle_beta   90.00
_cell.angle_gamma   90.00
#
_symmetry.space_group_name_H-M   'P 1'
#
loop_
_entity.id
_entity.type
_entity.pdbx_description
1 polymer ?
#
loop_
_entity_poly.entity_id
_entity_poly.type
_entity_poly.pdbx_seq_one_letter_code
_entity_poly.pdbx_strand_id
1 'polypeptide(L)'
;MTRAPSDITSSEQPLSLDRIPDDAALLEQVLQHYQAALKESPEAIAYLQKRGLDDPQLIEYFRLGLANRTLGYRLPQANRRAGAELRGRLQMLGVLRESGHEHLWGSLVIPVLGADGAIQQMYGRKITEGLRKGTPLHVFLSGSCDVVFNERGIAGSEDIILCRSLIDALTFWRHGLRHVTALLEERAGPVLLQRLAQARRVLIAFRRDDANDDASAAIVGGLAEQGVAIYRVRFPQGMDANEYARSIDDPAAALTRLVRNAEWIKGGDAPGATAPAASPLPALSRPIAAAEVNAADVIIRLGARIWRARGLAKNTNVDALK
;
A
#
# COMPACT_ATOMS: atom_id res chain seq x y z
N MET A 1 13.97 -4.16 -57.91
CA MET A 1 13.51 -5.07 -56.85
C MET A 1 12.80 -4.21 -55.82
N THR A 2 11.49 -4.04 -56.01
CA THR A 2 10.68 -3.05 -55.29
C THR A 2 9.70 -3.82 -54.43
N ARG A 3 9.85 -3.69 -53.11
CA ARG A 3 9.09 -4.44 -52.10
C ARG A 3 7.70 -3.82 -51.99
N ALA A 4 6.66 -4.62 -52.22
CA ALA A 4 5.27 -4.23 -52.06
C ALA A 4 4.95 -3.87 -50.60
N PRO A 5 4.06 -2.89 -50.34
CA PRO A 5 3.59 -2.61 -49.00
C PRO A 5 2.66 -3.73 -48.52
N SER A 6 3.00 -4.30 -47.37
CA SER A 6 2.19 -5.29 -46.66
C SER A 6 0.99 -4.59 -46.01
N ASP A 7 -0.20 -4.87 -46.53
CA ASP A 7 -1.47 -4.56 -45.86
C ASP A 7 -1.52 -5.24 -44.49
N ILE A 8 -1.43 -4.44 -43.43
CA ILE A 8 -1.79 -4.86 -42.07
C ILE A 8 -3.27 -4.54 -41.94
N THR A 9 -4.12 -5.51 -42.29
CA THR A 9 -5.52 -5.50 -41.91
C THR A 9 -5.64 -5.81 -40.42
N SER A 10 -5.58 -4.78 -39.56
CA SER A 10 -6.04 -4.88 -38.18
C SER A 10 -7.55 -5.10 -38.18
N SER A 11 -7.97 -6.35 -37.98
CA SER A 11 -9.37 -6.77 -37.93
C SER A 11 -10.03 -6.45 -36.58
N GLU A 12 -9.95 -5.21 -36.12
CA GLU A 12 -10.72 -4.76 -34.96
C GLU A 12 -11.85 -3.85 -35.43
N GLN A 13 -13.08 -4.32 -35.26
CA GLN A 13 -14.29 -3.61 -35.61
C GLN A 13 -14.27 -2.19 -34.99
N PRO A 14 -14.76 -1.17 -35.71
CA PRO A 14 -15.07 0.11 -35.08
C PRO A 14 -16.02 -0.14 -33.90
N LEU A 15 -16.00 0.73 -32.88
CA LEU A 15 -17.01 0.75 -31.82
C LEU A 15 -18.38 0.99 -32.47
N SER A 16 -19.02 -0.10 -32.92
CA SER A 16 -20.27 -0.09 -33.66
C SER A 16 -21.39 -0.02 -32.65
N LEU A 17 -21.82 1.21 -32.39
CA LEU A 17 -22.90 1.49 -31.47
C LEU A 17 -24.21 1.59 -32.24
N ASP A 18 -24.79 0.45 -32.61
CA ASP A 18 -26.18 0.40 -33.08
C ASP A 18 -27.15 0.82 -31.96
N ARG A 19 -26.67 0.81 -30.71
CA ARG A 19 -27.24 1.45 -29.52
C ARG A 19 -26.11 2.06 -28.69
N ILE A 20 -26.27 3.30 -28.26
CA ILE A 20 -25.26 3.95 -27.40
C ILE A 20 -25.31 3.25 -26.02
N PRO A 21 -24.19 2.71 -25.53
CA PRO A 21 -24.12 1.94 -24.29
C PRO A 21 -24.41 2.87 -23.10
N ASP A 22 -24.78 2.33 -21.93
CA ASP A 22 -24.77 3.14 -20.70
C ASP A 22 -23.33 3.57 -20.32
N ASP A 23 -23.20 4.45 -19.32
CA ASP A 23 -21.92 5.05 -18.97
C ASP A 23 -20.90 4.02 -18.48
N ALA A 24 -21.36 2.97 -17.79
CA ALA A 24 -20.50 1.89 -17.30
C ALA A 24 -19.94 1.07 -18.47
N ALA A 25 -20.79 0.68 -19.41
CA ALA A 25 -20.37 -0.03 -20.62
C ALA A 25 -19.48 0.84 -21.52
N LEU A 26 -19.67 2.16 -21.53
CA LEU A 26 -18.80 3.08 -22.26
C LEU A 26 -17.40 3.18 -21.61
N LEU A 27 -17.31 3.30 -20.29
CA LEU A 27 -16.03 3.28 -19.57
C LEU A 27 -15.30 1.95 -19.75
N GLU A 28 -16.03 0.84 -19.79
CA GLU A 28 -15.51 -0.50 -20.04
C GLU A 28 -14.86 -0.60 -21.43
N GLN A 29 -15.53 -0.07 -22.48
CA GLN A 29 -14.98 0.01 -23.83
C GLN A 29 -13.72 0.89 -23.90
N VAL A 30 -13.72 2.03 -23.20
CA VAL A 30 -12.54 2.91 -23.10
C VAL A 30 -11.37 2.19 -22.42
N LEU A 31 -11.63 1.47 -21.33
CA LEU A 31 -10.60 0.71 -20.63
C LEU A 31 -10.01 -0.39 -21.54
N GLN A 32 -10.86 -1.16 -22.23
CA GLN A 32 -10.41 -2.20 -23.16
C GLN A 32 -9.50 -1.62 -24.25
N HIS A 33 -9.85 -0.46 -24.80
CA HIS A 33 -9.00 0.26 -25.76
C HIS A 33 -7.64 0.62 -25.16
N TYR A 34 -7.61 1.16 -23.93
CA TYR A 34 -6.34 1.45 -23.24
C TYR A 34 -5.54 0.19 -22.91
N GLN A 35 -6.17 -0.92 -22.55
CA GLN A 35 -5.49 -2.19 -22.29
C GLN A 35 -4.83 -2.73 -23.57
N ALA A 36 -5.50 -2.66 -24.71
CA ALA A 36 -4.91 -3.02 -26.01
C ALA A 36 -3.71 -2.11 -26.33
N ALA A 37 -3.86 -0.80 -26.17
CA ALA A 37 -2.79 0.17 -26.40
C ALA A 37 -1.56 -0.06 -25.51
N LEU A 38 -1.72 -0.52 -24.26
CA LEU A 38 -0.60 -0.85 -23.37
C LEU A 38 0.22 -2.03 -23.90
N LYS A 39 -0.46 -3.09 -24.36
CA LYS A 39 0.20 -4.32 -24.87
C LYS A 39 1.05 -4.04 -26.10
N GLU A 40 0.64 -3.07 -26.92
CA GLU A 40 1.32 -2.70 -28.16
C GLU A 40 2.35 -1.58 -28.00
N SER A 41 2.59 -1.07 -26.79
CA SER A 41 3.45 0.09 -26.55
C SER A 41 4.78 -0.26 -25.87
N PRO A 42 5.90 -0.34 -26.62
CA PRO A 42 7.22 -0.57 -26.04
C PRO A 42 7.61 0.47 -24.97
N GLU A 43 7.21 1.74 -25.16
CA GLU A 43 7.51 2.82 -24.21
C GLU A 43 6.81 2.63 -22.86
N ALA A 44 5.55 2.20 -22.87
CA ALA A 44 4.80 1.94 -21.65
C ALA A 44 5.27 0.66 -20.94
N ILE A 45 5.64 -0.38 -21.70
CA ILE A 45 6.28 -1.57 -21.14
C ILE A 45 7.63 -1.22 -20.51
N ALA A 46 8.46 -0.41 -21.18
CA ALA A 46 9.73 0.05 -20.63
C ALA A 46 9.53 0.89 -19.35
N TYR A 47 8.47 1.70 -19.28
CA TYR A 47 8.09 2.41 -18.07
C TYR A 47 7.76 1.45 -16.91
N LEU A 48 6.93 0.43 -17.17
CA LEU A 48 6.58 -0.58 -16.16
C LEU A 48 7.83 -1.37 -15.71
N GLN A 49 8.70 -1.77 -16.64
CA GLN A 49 9.97 -2.44 -16.34
C GLN A 49 10.88 -1.57 -15.47
N LYS A 50 11.07 -0.30 -15.84
CA LYS A 50 11.85 0.68 -15.05
C LYS A 50 11.30 0.81 -13.63
N ARG A 51 9.97 0.70 -13.48
CA ARG A 51 9.27 0.75 -12.19
C ARG A 51 9.25 -0.58 -11.44
N GLY A 52 9.63 -1.68 -12.08
CA GLY A 52 9.42 -3.01 -11.56
C GLY A 52 7.94 -3.31 -11.35
N LEU A 53 7.11 -3.09 -12.37
CA LEU A 53 5.66 -3.34 -12.36
C LEU A 53 5.18 -4.02 -13.65
N ASP A 54 6.09 -4.64 -14.40
CA ASP A 54 5.86 -5.34 -15.67
C ASP A 54 5.35 -6.80 -15.51
N ASP A 55 4.96 -7.18 -14.29
CA ASP A 55 4.40 -8.51 -14.01
C ASP A 55 3.05 -8.70 -14.74
N PRO A 56 2.91 -9.71 -15.63
CA PRO A 56 1.66 -9.98 -16.34
C PRO A 56 0.47 -10.17 -15.40
N GLN A 57 0.67 -10.82 -14.25
CA GLN A 57 -0.42 -11.05 -13.29
C GLN A 57 -0.95 -9.74 -12.73
N LEU A 58 -0.05 -8.81 -12.41
CA LEU A 58 -0.39 -7.47 -11.94
C LEU A 58 -1.12 -6.66 -13.01
N ILE A 59 -0.59 -6.66 -14.24
CA ILE A 59 -1.18 -5.96 -15.38
C ILE A 59 -2.61 -6.45 -15.65
N GLU A 60 -2.81 -7.77 -15.63
CA GLU A 60 -4.12 -8.39 -15.86
C GLU A 60 -5.09 -8.11 -14.71
N TYR A 61 -4.67 -8.35 -13.46
CA TYR A 61 -5.53 -8.20 -12.28
C TYR A 61 -6.06 -6.76 -12.13
N PHE A 62 -5.18 -5.77 -12.26
CA PHE A 62 -5.56 -4.35 -12.16
C PHE A 62 -6.02 -3.77 -13.48
N ARG A 63 -6.03 -4.56 -14.57
CA ARG A 63 -6.48 -4.14 -15.90
C ARG A 63 -5.77 -2.87 -16.37
N LEU A 64 -4.45 -2.84 -16.21
CA LEU A 64 -3.65 -1.66 -16.57
C LEU A 64 -3.77 -1.34 -18.06
N GLY A 65 -3.76 -0.05 -18.38
CA GLY A 65 -3.88 0.45 -19.75
C GLY A 65 -2.96 1.63 -20.06
N LEU A 66 -2.98 2.10 -21.30
CA LEU A 66 -2.26 3.28 -21.76
C LEU A 66 -3.18 4.19 -22.55
N ALA A 67 -3.29 5.44 -22.13
CA ALA A 67 -3.96 6.48 -22.92
C ALA A 67 -2.95 7.14 -23.87
N ASN A 68 -3.02 6.80 -25.17
CA ASN A 68 -2.03 7.20 -26.18
C ASN A 68 -2.61 8.03 -27.33
N ARG A 69 -3.74 8.74 -27.12
CA ARG A 69 -4.40 9.60 -28.15
C ARG A 69 -5.05 8.87 -29.31
N THR A 70 -5.20 7.55 -29.22
CA THR A 70 -5.79 6.75 -30.31
C THR A 70 -7.29 6.50 -30.16
N LEU A 71 -7.90 6.78 -28.99
CA LEU A 71 -9.32 6.53 -28.74
C LEU A 71 -10.19 7.31 -29.73
N GLY A 72 -9.80 8.57 -30.00
CA GLY A 72 -10.55 9.46 -30.89
C GLY A 72 -10.73 8.94 -32.31
N TYR A 73 -9.82 8.09 -32.80
CA TYR A 73 -9.90 7.44 -34.13
C TYR A 73 -10.90 6.28 -34.17
N ARG A 74 -11.27 5.74 -33.01
CA ARG A 74 -12.27 4.67 -32.88
C ARG A 74 -13.70 5.21 -32.72
N LEU A 75 -13.85 6.52 -32.49
CA LEU A 75 -15.15 7.17 -32.30
C LEU A 75 -15.72 7.61 -33.66
N PRO A 76 -17.05 7.57 -33.85
CA PRO A 76 -17.69 8.15 -35.02
C PRO A 76 -17.33 9.63 -35.21
N GLN A 77 -17.43 10.10 -36.46
CA GLN A 77 -17.15 11.49 -36.78
C GLN A 77 -18.08 12.44 -36.03
N ALA A 78 -17.52 13.53 -35.49
CA ALA A 78 -18.24 14.47 -34.64
C ALA A 78 -19.39 15.21 -35.35
N ASN A 79 -19.34 15.31 -36.68
CA ASN A 79 -20.41 15.90 -37.49
C ASN A 79 -21.63 14.96 -37.67
N ARG A 80 -21.56 13.72 -37.17
CA ARG A 80 -22.70 12.80 -37.12
C ARG A 80 -23.33 12.86 -35.75
N ARG A 81 -24.68 12.77 -35.69
CA ARG A 81 -25.44 12.79 -34.43
C ARG A 81 -24.88 11.82 -33.39
N ALA A 82 -24.68 10.56 -33.78
CA ALA A 82 -24.12 9.53 -32.89
C ALA A 82 -22.70 9.87 -32.40
N GLY A 83 -21.86 10.46 -33.26
CA GLY A 83 -20.51 10.88 -32.88
C GLY A 83 -20.50 12.07 -31.92
N ALA A 84 -21.37 13.06 -32.14
CA ALA A 84 -21.54 14.19 -31.23
C ALA A 84 -22.03 13.73 -29.85
N GLU A 85 -23.04 12.86 -29.82
CA GLU A 85 -23.62 12.32 -28.58
C GLU A 85 -22.59 11.51 -27.77
N LEU A 86 -21.89 10.58 -28.42
CA LEU A 86 -20.87 9.75 -27.77
C LEU A 86 -19.73 10.60 -27.20
N ARG A 87 -19.24 11.59 -27.97
CA ARG A 87 -18.18 12.49 -27.52
C ARG A 87 -18.63 13.36 -26.35
N GLY A 88 -19.87 13.86 -26.38
CA GLY A 88 -20.46 14.60 -25.26
C GLY A 88 -20.52 13.76 -23.98
N ARG A 89 -20.90 12.48 -24.08
CA ARG A 89 -20.88 11.56 -22.93
C ARG A 89 -19.48 11.27 -22.42
N LEU A 90 -18.51 11.03 -23.31
CA LEU A 90 -17.11 10.87 -22.91
C LEU A 90 -16.52 12.14 -22.28
N GLN A 91 -17.01 13.32 -22.64
CA GLN A 91 -16.65 14.58 -21.97
C GLN A 91 -17.25 14.66 -20.57
N MET A 92 -18.54 14.31 -20.40
CA MET A 92 -19.18 14.25 -19.08
C MET A 92 -18.48 13.27 -18.13
N LEU A 93 -18.03 12.13 -18.65
CA LEU A 93 -17.27 11.13 -17.90
C LEU A 93 -15.80 11.52 -17.68
N GLY A 94 -15.35 12.67 -18.19
CA GLY A 94 -13.98 13.16 -18.06
C GLY A 94 -12.93 12.39 -18.86
N VAL A 95 -13.33 11.49 -19.77
CA VAL A 95 -12.43 10.76 -20.66
C VAL A 95 -11.86 11.70 -21.73
N LEU A 96 -12.71 12.59 -22.27
CA LEU A 96 -12.33 13.64 -23.21
C LEU A 96 -12.42 15.01 -22.55
N ARG A 97 -11.49 15.91 -22.91
CA ARG A 97 -11.59 17.33 -22.58
C ARG A 97 -12.57 18.03 -23.52
N GLU A 98 -12.94 19.27 -23.21
CA GLU A 98 -13.71 20.14 -24.12
C GLU A 98 -13.06 20.26 -25.51
N SER A 99 -11.73 20.33 -25.55
CA SER A 99 -10.94 20.34 -26.81
C SER A 99 -11.04 19.04 -27.64
N GLY A 100 -11.67 17.99 -27.12
CA GLY A 100 -11.77 16.67 -27.76
C GLY A 100 -10.55 15.76 -27.56
N HIS A 101 -9.50 16.25 -26.89
CA HIS A 101 -8.34 15.43 -26.52
C HIS A 101 -8.65 14.50 -25.34
N GLU A 102 -8.07 13.30 -25.34
CA GLU A 102 -8.07 12.40 -24.18
C GLU A 102 -7.50 13.10 -22.94
N HIS A 103 -8.23 13.06 -21.83
CA HIS A 103 -7.82 13.69 -20.58
C HIS A 103 -6.56 13.04 -20.00
N LEU A 104 -6.50 11.71 -20.07
CA LEU A 104 -5.43 10.87 -19.54
C LEU A 104 -4.25 10.70 -20.50
N TRP A 105 -4.21 11.36 -21.67
CA TRP A 105 -3.17 11.14 -22.68
C TRP A 105 -1.73 11.19 -22.14
N GLY A 106 -0.90 10.22 -22.53
CA GLY A 106 0.49 10.10 -22.11
C GLY A 106 0.65 9.47 -20.73
N SER A 107 -0.39 8.81 -20.24
CA SER A 107 -0.41 8.20 -18.91
C SER A 107 -0.59 6.69 -18.95
N LEU A 108 0.11 5.98 -18.06
CA LEU A 108 -0.30 4.68 -17.56
C LEU A 108 -1.66 4.87 -16.86
N VAL A 109 -2.64 4.07 -17.26
CA VAL A 109 -3.99 4.09 -16.72
C VAL A 109 -4.15 2.94 -15.72
N ILE A 110 -4.56 3.26 -14.50
CA ILE A 110 -4.91 2.31 -13.45
C ILE A 110 -6.38 2.52 -13.09
N PRO A 111 -7.29 1.62 -13.49
CA PRO A 111 -8.69 1.72 -13.08
C PRO A 111 -8.83 1.41 -11.57
N VAL A 112 -9.76 2.11 -10.91
CA VAL A 112 -10.20 1.81 -9.56
C VAL A 112 -11.54 1.08 -9.68
N LEU A 113 -11.51 -0.21 -9.38
CA LEU A 113 -12.63 -1.12 -9.53
C LEU A 113 -13.39 -1.25 -8.22
N GLY A 114 -14.72 -1.19 -8.28
CA GLY A 114 -15.60 -1.56 -7.17
C GLY A 114 -15.53 -3.06 -6.86
N ALA A 115 -16.16 -3.47 -5.76
CA ALA A 115 -16.20 -4.88 -5.36
C ALA A 115 -16.84 -5.79 -6.44
N ASP A 116 -17.84 -5.26 -7.15
CA ASP A 116 -18.52 -5.87 -8.31
C ASP A 116 -17.68 -5.89 -9.59
N GLY A 117 -16.55 -5.17 -9.61
CA GLY A 117 -15.68 -5.03 -10.78
C GLY A 117 -16.04 -3.85 -11.68
N ALA A 118 -17.05 -3.06 -11.34
CA ALA A 118 -17.40 -1.85 -12.08
C ALA A 118 -16.30 -0.79 -11.94
N ILE A 119 -16.04 -0.05 -13.01
CA ILE A 119 -15.04 1.04 -13.01
C ILE A 119 -15.66 2.24 -12.28
N GLN A 120 -15.10 2.61 -11.13
CA GLN A 120 -15.56 3.76 -10.36
C GLN A 120 -14.72 5.01 -10.63
N GLN A 121 -13.45 4.82 -11.00
CA GLN A 121 -12.52 5.90 -11.33
C GLN A 121 -11.39 5.36 -12.22
N MET A 122 -10.68 6.22 -12.95
CA MET A 122 -9.41 5.87 -13.60
C MET A 122 -8.33 6.90 -13.24
N TYR A 123 -7.21 6.39 -12.75
CA TYR A 123 -6.02 7.17 -12.47
C TYR A 123 -5.06 7.15 -13.68
N GLY A 124 -4.49 8.30 -14.01
CA GLY A 124 -3.46 8.44 -15.04
C GLY A 124 -2.13 8.93 -14.45
N ARG A 125 -1.07 8.13 -14.56
CA ARG A 125 0.32 8.54 -14.27
C ARG A 125 1.10 8.79 -15.55
N LYS A 126 1.64 10.00 -15.74
CA LYS A 126 2.50 10.29 -16.90
C LYS A 126 3.71 9.35 -16.97
N ILE A 127 3.95 8.81 -18.16
CA ILE A 127 5.08 7.90 -18.42
C ILE A 127 6.33 8.62 -18.96
N THR A 128 6.16 9.81 -19.53
CA THR A 128 7.25 10.58 -20.14
C THR A 128 7.88 11.55 -19.12
N GLU A 129 9.20 11.68 -19.18
CA GLU A 129 9.97 12.67 -18.41
C GLU A 129 10.06 14.02 -19.15
N GLY A 130 10.55 15.07 -18.49
CA GLY A 130 10.79 16.37 -19.14
C GLY A 130 9.51 17.11 -19.59
N LEU A 131 8.39 16.85 -18.91
CA LEU A 131 7.12 17.52 -19.20
C LEU A 131 7.23 19.04 -18.98
N ARG A 132 6.40 19.80 -19.71
CA ARG A 132 6.30 21.25 -19.53
C ARG A 132 5.99 21.58 -18.07
N LYS A 133 6.64 22.60 -17.53
CA LYS A 133 6.42 23.08 -16.15
C LYS A 133 4.92 23.27 -15.90
N GLY A 134 4.43 22.73 -14.78
CA GLY A 134 3.01 22.79 -14.39
C GLY A 134 2.14 21.68 -14.98
N THR A 135 2.68 20.79 -15.83
CA THR A 135 1.94 19.60 -16.27
C THR A 135 1.70 18.67 -15.08
N PRO A 136 0.44 18.33 -14.74
CA PRO A 136 0.18 17.38 -13.68
C PRO A 136 0.74 16.00 -14.04
N LEU A 137 1.55 15.43 -13.14
CA LEU A 137 2.09 14.07 -13.30
C LEU A 137 1.02 13.00 -13.03
N HIS A 138 -0.04 13.35 -12.31
CA HIS A 138 -1.10 12.49 -11.81
C HIS A 138 -2.42 13.18 -12.13
N VAL A 139 -3.36 12.46 -12.75
CA VAL A 139 -4.70 12.96 -13.07
C VAL A 139 -5.73 11.86 -12.85
N PHE A 140 -6.98 12.24 -12.60
CA PHE A 140 -8.12 11.33 -12.49
C PHE A 140 -9.19 11.75 -13.50
N LEU A 141 -10.13 10.87 -13.83
CA LEU A 141 -11.33 11.29 -14.56
C LEU A 141 -12.14 12.27 -13.70
N SER A 142 -12.98 13.04 -14.37
CA SER A 142 -13.99 13.85 -13.70
C SER A 142 -14.92 12.97 -12.86
N GLY A 143 -15.25 13.41 -11.66
CA GLY A 143 -16.09 12.67 -10.73
C GLY A 143 -15.45 12.55 -9.35
N SER A 144 -16.13 11.86 -8.44
CA SER A 144 -15.63 11.64 -7.08
C SER A 144 -14.41 10.72 -7.09
N CYS A 145 -13.43 11.03 -6.24
CA CYS A 145 -12.35 10.12 -5.88
C CYS A 145 -12.57 9.46 -4.51
N ASP A 146 -13.78 9.57 -3.95
CA ASP A 146 -14.19 8.89 -2.72
C ASP A 146 -14.55 7.41 -2.99
N VAL A 147 -13.55 6.67 -3.46
CA VAL A 147 -13.62 5.27 -3.84
C VAL A 147 -12.35 4.56 -3.37
N VAL A 148 -12.36 3.23 -3.31
CA VAL A 148 -11.27 2.46 -2.68
C VAL A 148 -10.52 1.64 -3.71
N PHE A 149 -9.22 1.93 -3.84
CA PHE A 149 -8.34 1.10 -4.65
C PHE A 149 -8.11 -0.26 -4.01
N ASN A 150 -8.16 -1.32 -4.83
CA ASN A 150 -7.95 -2.70 -4.40
C ASN A 150 -8.91 -3.14 -3.26
N GLU A 151 -10.17 -2.72 -3.32
CA GLU A 151 -11.24 -3.09 -2.38
C GLU A 151 -11.27 -4.61 -2.09
N ARG A 152 -11.20 -5.43 -3.15
CA ARG A 152 -11.17 -6.91 -3.03
C ARG A 152 -9.96 -7.42 -2.25
N GLY A 153 -8.81 -6.73 -2.35
CA GLY A 153 -7.59 -7.13 -1.67
C GLY A 153 -7.58 -6.78 -0.17
N ILE A 154 -8.35 -5.79 0.25
CA ILE A 154 -8.45 -5.37 1.66
C ILE A 154 -9.69 -5.89 2.37
N ALA A 155 -10.69 -6.38 1.63
CA ALA A 155 -11.93 -6.91 2.19
C ALA A 155 -11.65 -8.03 3.21
N GLY A 156 -12.15 -7.87 4.44
CA GLY A 156 -11.95 -8.84 5.53
C GLY A 156 -10.51 -8.94 6.06
N SER A 157 -9.60 -8.07 5.62
CA SER A 157 -8.22 -8.07 6.11
C SER A 157 -8.14 -7.41 7.49
N GLU A 158 -7.50 -8.09 8.45
CA GLU A 158 -7.21 -7.50 9.76
C GLU A 158 -6.15 -6.39 9.67
N ASP A 159 -5.23 -6.52 8.71
CA ASP A 159 -4.16 -5.56 8.48
C ASP A 159 -4.34 -4.93 7.10
N ILE A 160 -4.23 -3.60 7.03
CA ILE A 160 -4.26 -2.89 5.76
C ILE A 160 -3.03 -2.01 5.63
N ILE A 161 -2.29 -2.16 4.53
CA ILE A 161 -1.21 -1.26 4.15
C ILE A 161 -1.82 -0.07 3.39
N LEU A 162 -1.59 1.15 3.88
CA LEU A 162 -2.06 2.38 3.26
C LEU A 162 -0.89 3.13 2.63
N CYS A 163 -0.93 3.29 1.31
CA CYS A 163 0.09 3.98 0.52
C CYS A 163 -0.30 5.41 0.12
N ARG A 164 0.69 6.19 -0.31
CA ARG A 164 0.45 7.53 -0.89
C ARG A 164 0.12 7.54 -2.36
N SER A 165 0.54 6.51 -3.10
CA SER A 165 0.25 6.40 -4.51
C SER A 165 -0.18 4.99 -4.90
N LEU A 166 -0.90 4.89 -6.02
CA LEU A 166 -1.26 3.60 -6.62
C LEU A 166 0.00 2.84 -7.07
N ILE A 167 1.07 3.53 -7.46
CA ILE A 167 2.34 2.90 -7.84
C ILE A 167 2.99 2.17 -6.64
N ASP A 168 2.94 2.76 -5.45
CA ASP A 168 3.42 2.11 -4.23
C ASP A 168 2.54 0.92 -3.85
N ALA A 169 1.21 1.06 -3.95
CA ALA A 169 0.28 -0.03 -3.68
C ALA A 169 0.47 -1.21 -4.65
N LEU A 170 0.63 -0.93 -5.95
CA LEU A 170 0.99 -1.93 -6.94
C LEU A 170 2.33 -2.61 -6.63
N THR A 171 3.31 -1.87 -6.09
CA THR A 171 4.60 -2.42 -5.70
C THR A 171 4.44 -3.45 -4.57
N PHE A 172 3.71 -3.13 -3.50
CA PHE A 172 3.41 -4.10 -2.44
C PHE A 172 2.66 -5.32 -2.96
N TRP A 173 1.64 -5.08 -3.79
CA TRP A 173 0.83 -6.15 -4.36
C TRP A 173 1.68 -7.10 -5.21
N ARG A 174 2.54 -6.57 -6.10
CA ARG A 174 3.49 -7.37 -6.91
C ARG A 174 4.29 -8.34 -6.04
N HIS A 175 4.73 -7.86 -4.88
CA HIS A 175 5.58 -8.59 -3.96
C HIS A 175 4.81 -9.41 -2.90
N GLY A 176 3.54 -9.73 -3.16
CA GLY A 176 2.76 -10.67 -2.37
C GLY A 176 2.00 -10.07 -1.18
N LEU A 177 2.17 -8.77 -0.91
CA LEU A 177 1.46 -8.05 0.15
C LEU A 177 0.18 -7.47 -0.44
N ARG A 178 -0.84 -8.33 -0.55
CA ARG A 178 -2.08 -8.06 -1.32
C ARG A 178 -3.12 -7.21 -0.56
N HIS A 179 -3.02 -7.09 0.76
CA HIS A 179 -3.88 -6.28 1.63
C HIS A 179 -3.46 -4.79 1.64
N VAL A 180 -3.39 -4.20 0.46
CA VAL A 180 -2.86 -2.84 0.26
C VAL A 180 -3.86 -1.96 -0.47
N THR A 181 -3.96 -0.70 -0.07
CA THR A 181 -4.71 0.36 -0.74
C THR A 181 -3.89 1.65 -0.77
N ALA A 182 -4.43 2.72 -1.35
CA ALA A 182 -3.76 4.02 -1.38
C ALA A 182 -4.76 5.16 -1.28
N LEU A 183 -4.27 6.35 -0.93
CA LEU A 183 -5.04 7.57 -1.17
C LEU A 183 -5.12 7.87 -2.67
N LEU A 184 -6.28 8.39 -3.08
CA LEU A 184 -6.50 8.94 -4.42
C LEU A 184 -6.30 10.46 -4.43
N GLU A 185 -6.60 11.12 -3.32
CA GLU A 185 -6.45 12.57 -3.14
C GLU A 185 -5.51 12.87 -1.96
N GLU A 186 -5.28 14.15 -1.67
CA GLU A 186 -4.46 14.59 -0.55
C GLU A 186 -5.00 14.10 0.80
N ARG A 187 -6.33 14.02 0.92
CA ARG A 187 -7.05 13.55 2.12
C ARG A 187 -7.78 12.24 1.81
N ALA A 188 -7.95 11.41 2.83
CA ALA A 188 -8.79 10.23 2.74
C ALA A 188 -10.27 10.65 2.67
N GLY A 189 -10.97 10.18 1.63
CA GLY A 189 -12.42 10.28 1.55
C GLY A 189 -13.12 9.41 2.60
N PRO A 190 -14.39 9.72 2.94
CA PRO A 190 -15.13 8.98 3.97
C PRO A 190 -15.32 7.49 3.64
N VAL A 191 -15.45 7.10 2.36
CA VAL A 191 -15.56 5.67 1.99
C VAL A 191 -14.28 4.92 2.37
N LEU A 192 -13.11 5.50 2.07
CA LEU A 192 -11.84 4.89 2.43
C LEU A 192 -11.63 4.86 3.95
N LEU A 193 -11.96 5.95 4.66
CA LEU A 193 -11.86 6.00 6.12
C LEU A 193 -12.74 4.92 6.77
N GLN A 194 -13.96 4.73 6.27
CA GLN A 194 -14.86 3.68 6.76
C GLN A 194 -14.25 2.28 6.56
N ARG A 195 -13.59 2.03 5.42
CA ARG A 195 -12.90 0.75 5.19
C ARG A 195 -11.72 0.55 6.12
N LEU A 196 -10.89 1.58 6.28
CA LEU A 196 -9.73 1.52 7.19
C LEU A 196 -10.14 1.31 8.65
N ALA A 197 -11.28 1.87 9.07
CA ALA A 197 -11.84 1.70 10.41
C ALA A 197 -12.28 0.27 10.73
N GLN A 198 -12.51 -0.58 9.71
CA GLN A 198 -12.87 -1.98 9.90
C GLN A 198 -11.66 -2.89 10.15
N ALA A 199 -10.44 -2.41 9.87
CA ALA A 199 -9.23 -3.17 10.10
C ALA A 199 -8.83 -3.14 11.59
N ARG A 200 -8.15 -4.19 12.04
CA ARG A 200 -7.51 -4.21 13.35
C ARG A 200 -6.26 -3.32 13.35
N ARG A 201 -5.51 -3.33 12.25
CA ARG A 201 -4.28 -2.55 12.08
C ARG A 201 -4.22 -1.85 10.73
N VAL A 202 -3.75 -0.61 10.73
CA VAL A 202 -3.43 0.12 9.50
C VAL A 202 -1.95 0.51 9.51
N LEU A 203 -1.23 0.11 8.47
CA LEU A 203 0.19 0.37 8.28
C LEU A 203 0.38 1.53 7.30
N ILE A 204 0.80 2.68 7.81
CA ILE A 204 1.09 3.89 7.04
C ILE A 204 2.43 3.70 6.31
N ALA A 205 2.34 3.42 5.00
CA ALA A 205 3.46 3.19 4.11
C ALA A 205 3.69 4.38 3.16
N PHE A 206 3.72 5.59 3.71
CA PHE A 206 4.06 6.79 2.94
C PHE A 206 5.57 6.94 2.81
N ARG A 207 6.00 7.72 1.82
CA ARG A 207 7.39 8.15 1.70
C ARG A 207 7.91 8.67 3.04
N ARG A 208 9.16 8.37 3.38
CA ARG A 208 9.76 8.85 4.62
C ARG A 208 10.28 10.28 4.46
N ASP A 209 9.41 11.23 4.72
CA ASP A 209 9.71 12.67 4.82
C ASP A 209 8.69 13.37 5.73
N ASP A 210 9.05 14.58 6.17
CA ASP A 210 8.24 15.35 7.12
C ASP A 210 6.86 15.70 6.53
N ALA A 211 6.80 16.03 5.24
CA ALA A 211 5.55 16.38 4.57
C ALA A 211 4.53 15.23 4.58
N ASN A 212 4.97 14.00 4.37
CA ASN A 212 4.10 12.82 4.42
C ASN A 212 3.76 12.41 5.85
N ASP A 213 4.68 12.59 6.79
CA ASP A 213 4.40 12.33 8.20
C ASP A 213 3.32 13.31 8.70
N ASP A 214 3.44 14.60 8.38
CA ASP A 214 2.42 15.63 8.67
C ASP A 214 1.08 15.34 7.98
N ALA A 215 1.11 15.02 6.67
CA ALA A 215 -0.11 14.72 5.91
C ALA A 215 -0.85 13.48 6.44
N SER A 216 -0.15 12.57 7.14
CA SER A 216 -0.76 11.37 7.73
C SER A 216 -1.47 11.64 9.07
N ALA A 217 -1.15 12.74 9.75
CA ALA A 217 -1.53 12.96 11.15
C ALA A 217 -3.04 12.90 11.38
N ALA A 218 -3.84 13.49 10.48
CA ALA A 218 -5.29 13.48 10.58
C ALA A 218 -5.88 12.06 10.44
N ILE A 219 -5.36 11.25 9.51
CA ILE A 219 -5.77 9.86 9.32
C ILE A 219 -5.39 9.02 10.54
N VAL A 220 -4.16 9.18 11.03
CA VAL A 220 -3.65 8.49 12.23
C VAL A 220 -4.52 8.81 13.45
N GLY A 221 -4.82 10.09 13.68
CA GLY A 221 -5.65 10.53 14.79
C GLY A 221 -7.07 9.95 14.74
N GLY A 222 -7.76 10.16 13.60
CA GLY A 222 -9.16 9.76 13.45
C GLY A 222 -9.38 8.24 13.47
N LEU A 223 -8.45 7.44 12.94
CA LEU A 223 -8.54 5.97 13.01
C LEU A 223 -8.18 5.44 14.40
N ALA A 224 -7.18 6.03 15.07
CA ALA A 224 -6.80 5.63 16.42
C ALA A 224 -7.92 5.88 17.45
N GLU A 225 -8.69 6.96 17.29
CA GLU A 225 -9.88 7.25 18.11
C GLU A 225 -10.99 6.20 17.93
N GLN A 226 -11.00 5.50 16.80
CA GLN A 226 -11.91 4.39 16.52
C GLN A 226 -11.35 3.03 16.97
N GLY A 227 -10.21 3.02 17.67
CA GLY A 227 -9.60 1.80 18.22
C GLY A 227 -8.72 1.03 17.23
N VAL A 228 -8.49 1.54 16.02
CA VAL A 228 -7.58 0.92 15.05
C VAL A 228 -6.13 1.13 15.50
N ALA A 229 -5.32 0.07 15.50
CA ALA A 229 -3.90 0.20 15.81
C ALA A 229 -3.12 0.67 14.58
N ILE A 230 -2.46 1.82 14.70
CA ILE A 230 -1.78 2.48 13.59
C ILE A 230 -0.27 2.27 13.71
N TYR A 231 0.33 1.84 12.61
CA TYR A 231 1.76 1.53 12.50
C TYR A 231 2.40 2.35 11.38
N ARG A 232 3.68 2.71 11.51
CA ARG A 232 4.50 3.34 10.47
C ARG A 232 5.41 2.30 9.83
N VAL A 233 5.31 2.13 8.52
CA VAL A 233 6.33 1.42 7.74
C VAL A 233 7.50 2.38 7.51
N ARG A 234 8.70 2.03 7.99
CA ARG A 234 9.89 2.89 7.93
C ARG A 234 10.80 2.53 6.75
N PHE A 235 10.66 3.25 5.65
CA PHE A 235 11.61 3.21 4.54
C PHE A 235 12.94 3.90 4.91
N PRO A 236 14.01 3.73 4.12
CA PRO A 236 15.14 4.66 4.14
C PRO A 236 14.68 6.11 3.92
N GLN A 237 15.44 7.07 4.44
CA GLN A 237 15.08 8.49 4.38
C GLN A 237 14.84 8.92 2.93
N GLY A 238 13.72 9.61 2.68
CA GLY A 238 13.35 10.13 1.38
C GLY A 238 12.82 9.10 0.38
N MET A 239 12.74 7.80 0.72
CA MET A 239 12.23 6.77 -0.19
C MET A 239 10.75 6.46 0.03
N ASP A 240 10.07 6.11 -1.06
CA ASP A 240 8.78 5.41 -1.06
C ASP A 240 8.93 3.90 -1.34
N ALA A 241 7.81 3.18 -1.40
CA ALA A 241 7.82 1.73 -1.60
C ALA A 241 8.40 1.34 -2.97
N ASN A 242 8.04 2.07 -4.03
CA ASN A 242 8.53 1.78 -5.38
C ASN A 242 10.02 2.08 -5.53
N GLU A 243 10.50 3.20 -5.02
CA GLU A 243 11.92 3.55 -5.03
C GLU A 243 12.75 2.56 -4.22
N TYR A 244 12.29 2.20 -3.03
CA TYR A 244 12.97 1.22 -2.18
C TYR A 244 13.03 -0.15 -2.85
N ALA A 245 11.92 -0.63 -3.42
CA ALA A 245 11.87 -1.91 -4.13
C ALA A 245 12.80 -1.94 -5.36
N ARG A 246 12.99 -0.82 -6.04
CA ARG A 246 13.87 -0.74 -7.23
C ARG A 246 15.35 -0.66 -6.88
N SER A 247 15.71 -0.36 -5.64
CA SER A 247 17.10 -0.19 -5.21
C SER A 247 17.71 -1.42 -4.52
N ILE A 248 17.01 -2.56 -4.52
CA ILE A 248 17.37 -3.76 -3.75
C ILE A 248 17.18 -5.04 -4.58
N ASP A 249 17.97 -6.07 -4.28
CA ASP A 249 17.98 -7.33 -5.04
C ASP A 249 16.77 -8.22 -4.76
N ASP A 250 16.30 -8.27 -3.50
CA ASP A 250 15.11 -9.03 -3.09
C ASP A 250 14.06 -8.10 -2.48
N PRO A 251 13.21 -7.46 -3.32
CA PRO A 251 12.20 -6.54 -2.83
C PRO A 251 11.11 -7.23 -2.00
N ALA A 252 10.80 -8.50 -2.30
CA ALA A 252 9.74 -9.22 -1.60
C ALA A 252 10.10 -9.47 -0.13
N ALA A 253 11.30 -9.99 0.15
CA ALA A 253 11.74 -10.18 1.52
C ALA A 253 11.94 -8.84 2.26
N ALA A 254 12.43 -7.81 1.57
CA ALA A 254 12.68 -6.51 2.17
C ALA A 254 11.39 -5.77 2.56
N LEU A 255 10.41 -5.67 1.66
CA LEU A 255 9.11 -5.06 1.95
C LEU A 255 8.37 -5.84 3.06
N THR A 256 8.43 -7.17 3.02
CA THR A 256 7.86 -8.02 4.07
C THR A 256 8.50 -7.74 5.43
N ARG A 257 9.82 -7.56 5.48
CA ARG A 257 10.52 -7.15 6.71
C ARG A 257 10.06 -5.79 7.22
N LEU A 258 9.94 -4.79 6.34
CA LEU A 258 9.48 -3.45 6.74
C LEU A 258 8.06 -3.46 7.28
N VAL A 259 7.16 -4.23 6.68
CA VAL A 259 5.78 -4.40 7.16
C VAL A 259 5.74 -5.13 8.50
N ARG A 260 6.51 -6.21 8.67
CA ARG A 260 6.59 -6.97 9.94
C ARG A 260 7.17 -6.16 11.08
N ASN A 261 8.15 -5.30 10.78
CA ASN A 261 8.83 -4.45 11.76
C ASN A 261 8.27 -3.02 11.78
N ALA A 262 7.05 -2.80 11.30
CA ALA A 262 6.44 -1.49 11.33
C ALA A 262 6.31 -0.99 12.78
N GLU A 263 6.55 0.29 12.99
CA GLU A 263 6.59 0.90 14.32
C GLU A 263 5.19 1.31 14.75
N TRP A 264 4.73 0.89 15.92
CA TRP A 264 3.45 1.37 16.44
C TRP A 264 3.50 2.88 16.70
N ILE A 265 2.44 3.59 16.28
CA ILE A 265 2.31 5.04 16.45
C ILE A 265 1.25 5.37 17.51
N LYS A 266 0.03 4.84 17.33
CA LYS A 266 -1.15 5.23 18.12
C LYS A 266 -2.29 4.22 17.93
N GLY A 267 -3.24 4.19 18.86
CA GLY A 267 -4.49 3.46 18.72
C GLY A 267 -4.35 1.95 18.96
N GLY A 268 -5.48 1.30 19.22
CA GLY A 268 -5.55 -0.08 19.69
C GLY A 268 -4.66 -0.36 20.91
N ASP A 269 -4.45 -1.64 21.21
CA ASP A 269 -3.50 -2.03 22.25
C ASP A 269 -2.07 -1.89 21.71
N ALA A 270 -1.23 -1.11 22.39
CA ALA A 270 0.17 -0.98 22.04
C ALA A 270 0.88 -2.35 22.13
N PRO A 271 1.72 -2.72 21.15
CA PRO A 271 2.45 -3.98 21.19
C PRO A 271 3.34 -4.02 22.44
N GLY A 272 3.11 -5.00 23.31
CA GLY A 272 3.77 -5.13 24.62
C GLY A 272 3.01 -4.54 25.80
N ALA A 273 1.82 -3.96 25.61
CA ALA A 273 0.95 -3.49 26.70
C ALA A 273 0.36 -4.63 27.55
N THR A 274 0.36 -5.87 27.03
CA THR A 274 0.42 -7.03 27.90
C THR A 274 1.83 -7.08 28.47
N ALA A 275 2.04 -6.46 29.64
CA ALA A 275 3.12 -6.90 30.49
C ALA A 275 3.03 -8.44 30.53
N PRO A 276 4.11 -9.20 30.24
CA PRO A 276 4.08 -10.60 30.61
C PRO A 276 3.69 -10.58 32.08
N ALA A 277 2.62 -11.27 32.46
CA ALA A 277 2.33 -11.49 33.86
C ALA A 277 3.66 -11.94 34.44
N ALA A 278 4.27 -11.09 35.29
CA ALA A 278 5.57 -11.37 35.84
C ALA A 278 5.48 -12.80 36.33
N SER A 279 6.32 -13.70 35.77
CA SER A 279 6.31 -15.09 36.23
C SER A 279 6.31 -15.01 37.75
N PRO A 280 5.36 -15.66 38.45
CA PRO A 280 5.29 -15.54 39.89
C PRO A 280 6.71 -15.79 40.39
N LEU A 281 7.23 -14.83 41.16
CA LEU A 281 8.55 -14.96 41.78
C LEU A 281 8.64 -16.40 42.26
N PRO A 282 9.65 -17.18 41.82
CA PRO A 282 9.78 -18.57 42.26
C PRO A 282 9.59 -18.56 43.76
N ALA A 283 8.62 -19.33 44.26
CA ALA A 283 8.36 -19.38 45.69
C ALA A 283 9.73 -19.59 46.35
N LEU A 284 10.15 -18.63 47.18
CA LEU A 284 11.46 -18.67 47.84
C LEU A 284 11.60 -20.10 48.37
N SER A 285 12.58 -20.83 47.84
CA SER A 285 12.85 -22.19 48.27
C SER A 285 12.89 -22.15 49.79
N ARG A 286 12.04 -22.94 50.45
CA ARG A 286 12.08 -23.02 51.91
C ARG A 286 13.54 -23.19 52.32
N PRO A 287 14.07 -22.37 53.25
CA PRO A 287 15.47 -22.45 53.62
C PRO A 287 15.80 -23.91 53.94
N ILE A 288 16.77 -24.46 53.20
CA ILE A 288 17.12 -25.89 53.23
C ILE A 288 17.69 -26.28 54.62
N ALA A 289 18.07 -25.29 55.43
CA ALA A 289 18.40 -25.45 56.84
C ALA A 289 18.13 -24.15 57.61
N ALA A 290 17.65 -24.27 58.85
CA ALA A 290 17.70 -23.18 59.81
C ALA A 290 19.16 -23.04 60.30
N ALA A 291 19.70 -21.83 60.22
CA ALA A 291 20.96 -21.50 60.85
C ALA A 291 20.69 -21.08 62.31
N GLU A 292 21.33 -21.76 63.26
CA GLU A 292 21.35 -21.32 64.65
C GLU A 292 22.50 -20.32 64.82
N VAL A 293 22.16 -19.07 65.12
CA VAL A 293 23.13 -18.00 65.37
C VAL A 293 23.18 -17.71 66.86
N ASN A 294 24.36 -17.81 67.46
CA ASN A 294 24.61 -17.36 68.82
C ASN A 294 25.72 -16.30 68.82
N ALA A 295 26.01 -15.73 69.99
CA ALA A 295 26.95 -14.61 70.13
C ALA A 295 28.38 -14.89 69.61
N ALA A 296 28.77 -16.16 69.41
CA ALA A 296 30.11 -16.53 68.98
C ALA A 296 30.17 -17.22 67.61
N ASP A 297 29.11 -17.93 67.22
CA ASP A 297 29.12 -18.86 66.09
C ASP A 297 27.82 -18.87 65.28
N VAL A 298 27.96 -19.27 64.00
CA VAL A 298 26.84 -19.64 63.13
C VAL A 298 26.91 -21.14 62.86
N ILE A 299 25.85 -21.87 63.19
CA ILE A 299 25.75 -23.32 63.03
C ILE A 299 24.68 -23.65 61.99
N ILE A 300 25.05 -24.39 60.95
CA ILE A 300 24.15 -24.84 59.89
C ILE A 300 24.10 -26.37 59.89
N ARG A 301 22.90 -26.94 60.02
CA ARG A 301 22.66 -28.39 59.99
C ARG A 301 22.01 -28.79 58.68
N LEU A 302 22.70 -29.59 57.86
CA LEU A 302 22.21 -30.09 56.58
C LEU A 302 22.28 -31.62 56.58
N GLY A 303 21.13 -32.28 56.83
CA GLY A 303 21.06 -33.73 56.99
C GLY A 303 21.93 -34.22 58.17
N ALA A 304 22.84 -35.16 57.92
CA ALA A 304 23.77 -35.68 58.93
C ALA A 304 25.04 -34.82 59.13
N ARG A 305 25.20 -33.71 58.38
CA ARG A 305 26.39 -32.85 58.45
C ARG A 305 26.12 -31.57 59.22
N ILE A 306 27.08 -31.19 60.07
CA ILE A 306 27.05 -29.94 60.86
C ILE A 306 28.22 -29.07 60.42
N TRP A 307 27.91 -27.84 59.99
CA TRP A 307 28.89 -26.81 59.65
C TRP A 307 28.87 -25.73 60.75
N ARG A 308 30.04 -25.32 61.24
CA ARG A 308 30.17 -24.29 62.28
C ARG A 308 31.20 -23.24 61.83
N ALA A 309 30.72 -22.04 61.56
CA ALA A 309 31.58 -20.87 61.41
C ALA A 309 31.82 -20.27 62.80
N ARG A 310 33.09 -20.11 63.18
CA ARG A 310 33.51 -19.59 64.49
C ARG A 310 34.16 -18.23 64.35
N GLY A 311 34.10 -17.42 65.41
CA GLY A 311 34.84 -16.18 65.51
C GLY A 311 34.15 -14.96 64.90
N LEU A 312 32.84 -15.02 64.66
CA LEU A 312 32.07 -13.87 64.16
C LEU A 312 32.18 -12.66 65.10
N ALA A 313 32.25 -12.86 66.41
CA ALA A 313 32.42 -11.79 67.40
C ALA A 313 33.73 -10.99 67.24
N LYS A 314 34.74 -11.56 66.57
CA LYS A 314 36.06 -10.92 66.37
C LYS A 314 36.25 -10.38 64.95
N ASN A 315 35.30 -10.62 64.05
CA ASN A 315 35.46 -10.31 62.63
C ASN A 315 34.40 -9.29 62.19
N THR A 316 34.73 -8.00 62.32
CA THR A 316 33.86 -6.88 61.97
C THR A 316 33.95 -6.45 60.50
N ASN A 317 34.80 -7.12 59.71
CA ASN A 317 34.97 -6.83 58.30
C ASN A 317 34.07 -7.73 57.43
N VAL A 318 33.10 -7.12 56.75
CA VAL A 318 32.13 -7.80 55.88
C VAL A 318 32.79 -8.53 54.71
N ASP A 319 33.95 -8.04 54.22
CA ASP A 319 34.66 -8.68 53.10
C ASP A 319 35.45 -9.93 53.51
N ALA A 320 35.65 -10.18 54.81
CA ALA A 320 36.28 -11.40 55.31
C ALA A 320 35.30 -12.60 55.40
N LEU A 321 34.02 -12.40 55.07
CA LEU A 321 32.94 -13.39 55.15
C LEU A 321 32.36 -13.78 53.78
N LYS A 322 32.99 -13.35 52.67
CA LYS A 322 32.72 -13.87 51.32
C LYS A 322 33.42 -15.21 51.11
#